data_AF-A0A0A9EPR5-F1
#
_entry.id   AF-A0A0A9EPR5-F1
#
_cell.length_a   1.000
_cell.length_b   1.000
_cell.length_c   1.000
_cell.angle_alpha   90.00
_cell.angle_beta   90.00
_cell.angle_gamma   90.00
#
_symmetry.space_group_name_H-M   'P 1'
#
loop_
_entity.id
_entity.type
_entity.pdbx_description
1 polymer ?
#
loop_
_entity_poly.entity_id
_entity_poly.type
_entity_poly.pdbx_seq_one_letter_code
_entity_poly.pdbx_strand_id
1 'polypeptide(L)'
;MAFCKPPTNDDEEKVFSSFLNLSRFPQVYVKYSALFRITREAYPYEDTAQLLSRAISSYGANRIMWGSDFPYVVPECGYKGAKEAVSHAAAKIAVSSSDMEWILGKTVSQLFQGAWVTP
;
A
#
# COMPACT_ATOMS: atom_id res chain seq x y z
N MET A 1 16.70 -4.24 -9.20
CA MET A 1 15.76 -3.20 -8.71
C MET A 1 15.15 -3.70 -7.41
N ALA A 2 15.10 -2.89 -6.35
CA ALA A 2 14.65 -3.36 -5.02
C ALA A 2 13.25 -2.89 -4.60
N PHE A 3 12.54 -2.09 -5.42
CA PHE A 3 11.26 -1.47 -5.04
C PHE A 3 10.22 -1.52 -6.17
N CYS A 4 8.94 -1.70 -5.79
CA CYS A 4 7.79 -1.78 -6.70
C CYS A 4 7.29 -0.38 -7.07
N LYS A 5 8.01 0.30 -7.97
CA LYS A 5 7.66 1.66 -8.41
C LYS A 5 6.50 1.65 -9.41
N PRO A 6 5.76 2.77 -9.56
CA PRO A 6 4.83 2.95 -10.69
C PRO A 6 5.54 2.66 -12.01
N PRO A 7 5.01 1.73 -12.82
CA PRO A 7 5.65 1.30 -14.05
C PRO A 7 5.65 2.43 -15.08
N THR A 8 6.81 2.70 -15.70
CA THR A 8 6.94 3.72 -16.77
C THR A 8 7.34 3.12 -18.12
N ASN A 9 7.44 1.79 -18.22
CA ASN A 9 7.75 1.06 -19.44
C ASN A 9 7.14 -0.35 -19.39
N ASP A 10 7.14 -1.04 -20.53
CA ASP A 10 6.51 -2.35 -20.67
C ASP A 10 7.13 -3.44 -19.79
N ASP A 11 8.43 -3.37 -19.51
CA ASP A 11 9.10 -4.37 -18.69
C ASP A 11 8.76 -4.21 -17.21
N GLU A 12 8.70 -2.98 -16.70
CA GLU A 12 8.17 -2.68 -15.37
C GLU A 12 6.68 -3.06 -15.26
N GLU A 13 5.90 -2.81 -16.31
CA GLU A 13 4.47 -3.17 -16.37
C GLU A 13 4.25 -4.69 -16.31
N LYS A 14 5.10 -5.49 -16.98
CA LYS A 14 5.08 -6.96 -16.88
C LYS A 14 5.41 -7.45 -15.47
N VAL A 15 6.41 -6.84 -14.82
CA VAL A 15 6.78 -7.18 -13.44
C VAL A 15 5.64 -6.84 -12.49
N PHE A 16 5.04 -5.66 -12.62
CA PHE A 16 3.92 -5.25 -11.78
C PHE A 16 2.68 -6.13 -12.02
N SER A 17 2.39 -6.49 -13.27
CA SER A 17 1.32 -7.43 -13.60
C SER A 17 1.57 -8.83 -13.01
N SER A 18 2.82 -9.29 -12.98
CA SER A 18 3.20 -10.55 -12.34
C SER A 18 2.97 -10.50 -10.83
N PHE A 19 3.26 -9.37 -10.19
CA PHE A 19 2.90 -9.12 -8.80
C PHE A 19 1.38 -9.19 -8.60
N LEU A 20 0.58 -8.44 -9.36
CA LEU A 20 -0.88 -8.46 -9.23
C LEU A 20 -1.47 -9.86 -9.42
N ASN A 21 -0.91 -10.67 -10.32
CA ASN A 21 -1.34 -12.05 -10.56
C ASN A 21 -1.10 -13.00 -9.37
N LEU A 22 -0.34 -12.60 -8.34
CA LEU A 22 -0.26 -13.34 -7.09
C LEU A 22 -1.57 -13.29 -6.29
N SER A 23 -2.50 -12.38 -6.62
CA SER A 23 -3.80 -12.29 -5.94
C SER A 23 -4.68 -13.54 -6.08
N ARG A 24 -4.36 -14.41 -7.05
CA ARG A 24 -4.97 -15.75 -7.20
C ARG A 24 -4.74 -16.65 -5.99
N PHE A 25 -3.72 -16.38 -5.19
CA PHE A 25 -3.42 -17.12 -3.97
C PHE A 25 -4.08 -16.43 -2.78
N PRO A 26 -5.09 -17.05 -2.13
CA PRO A 26 -5.88 -16.39 -1.09
C PRO A 26 -5.06 -16.01 0.15
N GLN A 27 -3.93 -16.68 0.39
CA GLN A 27 -3.02 -16.44 1.51
C GLN A 27 -1.98 -15.32 1.27
N VAL A 28 -2.00 -14.67 0.11
CA VAL A 28 -1.07 -13.58 -0.20
C VAL A 28 -1.70 -12.24 0.13
N TYR A 29 -1.01 -11.47 0.97
CA TYR A 29 -1.40 -10.13 1.41
C TYR A 29 -0.36 -9.11 0.93
N VAL A 30 -0.80 -7.87 0.77
CA VAL A 30 0.04 -6.76 0.28
C VAL A 30 0.23 -5.73 1.39
N LYS A 31 1.46 -5.25 1.57
CA LYS A 31 1.74 -4.08 2.38
C LYS A 31 1.94 -2.85 1.50
N TYR A 32 0.97 -1.93 1.51
CA TYR A 32 1.10 -0.62 0.89
C TYR A 32 1.90 0.29 1.83
N SER A 33 3.21 0.36 1.60
CA SER A 33 4.15 0.98 2.55
C SER A 33 5.35 1.62 1.88
N ALA A 34 6.11 2.37 2.66
CA ALA A 34 7.35 3.02 2.21
C ALA A 34 7.14 3.86 0.94
N LEU A 35 6.08 4.69 0.91
CA LEU A 35 5.69 5.43 -0.30
C LEU A 35 6.84 6.27 -0.87
N PHE A 36 7.63 6.88 -0.01
CA PHE A 36 8.85 7.62 -0.37
C PHE A 36 9.90 6.80 -1.14
N ARG A 37 9.88 5.45 -1.05
CA ARG A 37 10.80 4.56 -1.78
C ARG A 37 10.26 4.16 -3.15
N ILE A 38 8.94 3.99 -3.25
CA ILE A 38 8.30 3.50 -4.48
C ILE A 38 7.86 4.63 -5.41
N THR A 39 7.64 5.83 -4.88
CA THR A 39 7.32 7.04 -5.64
C THR A 39 8.42 7.40 -6.64
N ARG A 40 8.01 8.04 -7.73
CA ARG A 40 8.82 8.82 -8.66
C ARG A 40 8.53 10.32 -8.53
N GLU A 41 7.51 10.69 -7.77
CA GLU A 41 7.07 12.06 -7.53
C GLU A 41 7.42 12.56 -6.12
N ALA A 42 7.40 13.89 -5.96
CA ALA A 42 7.53 14.53 -4.66
C ALA A 42 6.32 14.23 -3.75
N TYR A 43 6.47 14.46 -2.44
CA TYR A 43 5.35 14.39 -1.49
C TYR A 43 4.16 15.24 -2.00
N PRO A 44 2.92 14.74 -1.96
CA PRO A 44 2.43 13.56 -1.23
C PRO A 44 2.47 12.23 -2.00
N TYR A 45 3.34 12.10 -3.01
CA TYR A 45 3.62 10.87 -3.76
C TYR A 45 2.43 10.42 -4.62
N GLU A 46 1.93 11.30 -5.50
CA GLU A 46 0.62 11.09 -6.12
C GLU A 46 0.56 9.90 -7.09
N ASP A 47 1.68 9.60 -7.75
CA ASP A 47 1.84 8.43 -8.63
C ASP A 47 1.59 7.08 -7.93
N THR A 48 1.74 7.02 -6.60
CA THR A 48 1.46 5.80 -5.83
C THR A 48 -0.02 5.44 -5.77
N ALA A 49 -0.93 6.39 -6.04
CA ALA A 49 -2.37 6.16 -6.05
C ALA A 49 -2.79 5.12 -7.11
N GLN A 50 -2.13 5.10 -8.27
CA GLN A 50 -2.40 4.11 -9.32
C GLN A 50 -2.01 2.69 -8.87
N LEU A 51 -0.91 2.55 -8.13
CA LEU A 51 -0.50 1.26 -7.55
C LEU A 51 -1.56 0.76 -6.57
N LEU A 52 -2.05 1.64 -5.68
CA LEU A 52 -3.09 1.32 -4.72
C LEU A 52 -4.38 0.89 -5.42
N SER A 53 -4.82 1.63 -6.44
CA SER A 53 -6.02 1.30 -7.22
C SER A 53 -5.93 -0.11 -7.82
N ARG A 54 -4.84 -0.43 -8.51
CA ARG A 54 -4.64 -1.73 -9.16
C ARG A 54 -4.50 -2.87 -8.14
N ALA A 55 -3.86 -2.60 -7.01
CA ALA A 55 -3.79 -3.54 -5.90
C ALA A 55 -5.19 -3.82 -5.32
N ILE A 56 -6.02 -2.79 -5.08
CA ILE A 56 -7.40 -2.97 -4.59
C ILE A 56 -8.22 -3.78 -5.59
N SER A 57 -8.15 -3.48 -6.89
CA SER A 57 -8.88 -4.23 -7.92
C SER A 57 -8.48 -5.71 -7.99
N SER A 58 -7.22 -6.04 -7.68
CA SER A 58 -6.70 -7.41 -7.81
C SER A 58 -6.83 -8.22 -6.51
N TYR A 59 -6.49 -7.61 -5.37
CA TYR A 59 -6.45 -8.26 -4.07
C TYR A 59 -7.71 -8.02 -3.24
N GLY A 60 -8.44 -6.92 -3.45
CA GLY A 60 -9.43 -6.44 -2.50
C GLY A 60 -8.78 -5.73 -1.31
N ALA A 61 -9.46 -4.71 -0.78
CA ALA A 61 -8.94 -3.90 0.33
C ALA A 61 -8.67 -4.73 1.59
N ASN A 62 -9.46 -5.80 1.82
CA ASN A 62 -9.32 -6.74 2.93
C ASN A 62 -8.06 -7.62 2.88
N ARG A 63 -7.22 -7.50 1.85
CA ARG A 63 -5.90 -8.13 1.75
C ARG A 63 -4.76 -7.13 1.60
N ILE A 64 -5.05 -5.84 1.74
CA ILE A 64 -4.06 -4.76 1.73
C ILE A 64 -3.95 -4.19 3.14
N MET A 65 -2.73 -3.96 3.61
CA MET A 65 -2.46 -3.29 4.87
C MET A 65 -1.46 -2.16 4.68
N TRP A 66 -1.58 -1.10 5.48
CA TRP A 66 -0.67 0.04 5.46
C TRP A 66 0.56 -0.18 6.35
N GLY A 67 1.69 0.44 6.00
CA GLY A 67 2.82 0.60 6.89
C GLY A 67 3.68 1.82 6.55
N SER A 68 4.20 2.51 7.57
CA SER A 68 4.98 3.74 7.36
C SER A 68 6.41 3.50 6.87
N ASP A 69 7.01 2.35 7.19
CA ASP A 69 8.46 2.08 7.07
C ASP A 69 9.31 2.86 8.09
N PHE A 70 8.80 3.06 9.31
CA PHE A 70 9.60 3.52 10.44
C PHE A 70 10.76 2.55 10.73
N PRO A 71 12.00 3.04 11.02
CA PRO A 71 12.37 4.44 11.25
C PRO A 71 12.75 5.23 10.00
N TYR A 72 12.81 4.59 8.83
CA TYR A 72 13.30 5.23 7.59
C TYR A 72 12.40 6.34 7.05
N VAL A 73 11.13 6.32 7.41
CA VAL A 73 10.18 7.37 7.04
C VAL A 73 10.45 8.72 7.73
N VAL A 74 11.20 8.71 8.85
CA VAL A 74 11.47 9.89 9.68
C VAL A 74 12.20 11.01 8.92
N PRO A 75 13.34 10.75 8.25
CA PRO A 75 14.03 11.78 7.46
C PRO A 75 13.28 12.23 6.20
N GLU A 76 12.19 11.55 5.82
CA GLU A 76 11.44 11.81 4.58
C GLU A 76 10.25 12.74 4.86
N CYS A 77 9.04 12.19 5.05
CA CYS A 77 7.84 12.95 5.41
C CYS A 77 7.41 12.77 6.88
N GLY A 78 8.17 11.99 7.66
CA GLY A 78 7.81 11.64 9.03
C GLY A 78 6.59 10.71 9.11
N TYR A 79 6.29 10.22 10.32
CA TYR A 79 5.19 9.28 10.52
C TYR A 79 3.82 9.92 10.19
N LYS A 80 3.63 11.19 10.58
CA LYS A 80 2.40 11.94 10.27
C LYS A 80 2.21 12.12 8.76
N GLY A 81 3.23 12.60 8.05
CA GLY A 81 3.17 12.78 6.60
C GLY A 81 2.95 11.47 5.86
N ALA A 82 3.55 10.37 6.32
CA ALA A 82 3.31 9.05 5.72
C ALA A 82 1.85 8.59 5.83
N LYS A 83 1.20 8.85 6.98
CA LYS A 83 -0.23 8.56 7.17
C LYS A 83 -1.11 9.47 6.30
N GLU A 84 -0.76 10.75 6.17
CA GLU A 84 -1.46 11.70 5.31
C GLU A 84 -1.32 11.37 3.82
N ALA A 85 -0.13 10.94 3.37
CA ALA A 85 0.11 10.54 1.97
C ALA A 85 -0.78 9.37 1.55
N VAL A 86 -1.05 8.42 2.44
CA VAL A 86 -1.96 7.29 2.15
C VAL A 86 -3.40 7.74 2.06
N SER A 87 -3.84 8.63 2.94
CA SER A 87 -5.17 9.26 2.83
C SER A 87 -5.30 10.07 1.53
N HIS A 88 -4.24 10.78 1.13
CA HIS A 88 -4.20 11.53 -0.13
C HIS A 88 -4.31 10.62 -1.36
N ALA A 89 -3.48 9.58 -1.45
CA ALA A 89 -3.51 8.62 -2.54
C ALA A 89 -4.89 7.92 -2.65
N ALA A 90 -5.48 7.54 -1.52
CA ALA A 90 -6.80 6.93 -1.48
C ALA A 90 -7.93 7.87 -1.93
N ALA A 91 -7.88 9.15 -1.52
CA ALA A 91 -8.85 10.14 -1.95
C ALA A 91 -8.81 10.38 -3.46
N LYS A 92 -7.60 10.37 -4.08
CA LYS A 92 -7.41 10.55 -5.53
C LYS A 92 -8.10 9.49 -6.37
N ILE A 93 -8.27 8.27 -5.84
CA ILE A 93 -8.95 7.15 -6.51
C ILE A 93 -10.32 6.82 -5.90
N ALA A 94 -10.85 7.73 -5.07
CA ALA A 94 -12.16 7.61 -4.41
C ALA A 94 -12.36 6.28 -3.63
N VAL A 95 -11.34 5.83 -2.89
CA VAL A 95 -11.49 4.65 -2.01
C VAL A 95 -12.59 4.91 -0.98
N SER A 96 -13.49 3.94 -0.80
CA SER A 96 -14.57 4.02 0.17
C SER A 96 -14.04 4.08 1.61
N SER A 97 -14.82 4.65 2.54
CA SER A 97 -14.46 4.64 3.96
C SER A 97 -14.32 3.22 4.51
N SER A 98 -15.17 2.28 4.08
CA SER A 98 -15.09 0.87 4.47
C SER A 98 -13.80 0.20 4.00
N ASP A 99 -13.34 0.47 2.78
CA ASP A 99 -12.08 -0.07 2.28
C ASP A 99 -10.88 0.57 2.99
N MET A 100 -10.98 1.85 3.35
CA MET A 100 -9.94 2.52 4.13
C MET A 100 -9.78 1.92 5.52
N GLU A 101 -10.86 1.50 6.18
CA GLU A 101 -10.77 0.78 7.45
C GLU A 101 -10.03 -0.55 7.31
N TRP A 102 -10.20 -1.25 6.18
CA TRP A 102 -9.42 -2.45 5.87
C TRP A 102 -7.94 -2.15 5.73
N ILE A 103 -7.61 -1.20 4.85
CA ILE A 103 -6.22 -0.83 4.54
C ILE A 103 -5.48 -0.34 5.79
N LEU A 104 -6.13 0.46 6.64
CA LEU A 104 -5.48 1.10 7.78
C LEU A 104 -5.44 0.23 9.05
N GLY A 105 -6.18 -0.89 9.12
CA GLY A 105 -6.17 -1.69 10.35
C GLY A 105 -6.88 -3.04 10.30
N LYS A 106 -8.07 -3.16 9.70
CA LYS A 106 -8.82 -4.43 9.81
C LYS A 106 -8.09 -5.61 9.16
N THR A 107 -7.37 -5.38 8.05
CA THR A 107 -6.61 -6.45 7.38
C THR A 107 -5.53 -7.03 8.29
N VAL A 108 -4.71 -6.20 8.93
CA VAL A 108 -3.63 -6.67 9.81
C VAL A 108 -4.19 -7.31 11.08
N SER A 109 -5.28 -6.77 11.64
CA SER A 109 -5.96 -7.34 12.81
C SER A 109 -6.57 -8.71 12.52
N GLN A 110 -7.13 -8.92 11.32
CA GLN A 110 -7.66 -10.21 10.91
C GLN A 110 -6.54 -11.22 10.61
N LEU A 111 -5.45 -10.79 9.98
CA LEU A 111 -4.35 -11.68 9.62
C LEU A 111 -3.60 -12.21 10.85
N PHE A 112 -3.36 -11.33 11.83
CA PHE A 112 -2.63 -11.64 13.06
C PHE A 112 -3.56 -11.68 14.28
N GLN A 113 -4.68 -12.40 14.15
CA GLN A 113 -5.60 -12.63 15.25
C GLN A 113 -4.87 -13.19 16.48
N GLY A 114 -5.13 -12.59 17.64
CA GLY A 114 -4.52 -13.02 18.91
C GLY A 114 -3.08 -12.55 19.13
N ALA A 115 -2.43 -11.92 18.15
CA ALA A 115 -1.03 -11.46 18.29
C ALA A 115 -0.88 -10.17 19.13
N TRP A 116 -2.00 -9.49 19.43
CA TRP A 116 -2.04 -8.21 20.14
C TRP A 116 -2.94 -8.25 21.38
N VAL A 117 -3.24 -9.44 21.90
CA VAL A 117 -3.87 -9.55 23.22
C VAL A 117 -2.78 -9.20 24.22
N THR A 118 -2.78 -7.95 24.71
CA THR A 118 -2.09 -7.62 25.96
C THR A 118 -2.58 -8.59 27.04
N PRO A 119 -1.68 -9.12 27.89
CA PRO A 119 -2.06 -9.89 29.07
C PRO A 119 -3.16 -9.21 29.90
#